data_AF-A0A836QFS4-F1
#
_entry.id   AF-A0A836QFS4-F1
#
_cell.length_a   1.000
_cell.length_b   1.000
_cell.length_c   1.000
_cell.angle_alpha   90.00
_cell.angle_beta   90.00
_cell.angle_gamma   90.00
#
_symmetry.space_group_name_H-M   'P 1'
#
loop_
_entity.id
_entity.type
_entity.pdbx_description
1 polymer ?
#
loop_
_entity_poly.entity_id
_entity_poly.type
_entity_poly.pdbx_seq_one_letter_code
_entity_poly.pdbx_strand_id
1 'polypeptide(L)'
;MQTETPVPESEPSLYYVGDPMCSWCWGFAPVLEAVETEIAGRIAIRHVMGGLAPDSDEPMPEETRQYIRQAWQAVAQVTGAEFNWDFWELCEPRRSTYPACRAVLAADLQGAGPAMYRAIQRAYYLQARNPSD
;
A
#
# COMPACT_ATOMS: atom_id res chain seq x y z
N MET A 1 30.56 9.85 -0.21
CA MET A 1 30.48 8.51 0.39
C MET A 1 29.89 8.69 1.78
N GLN A 2 28.57 8.67 1.89
CA GLN A 2 27.91 8.77 3.19
C GLN A 2 27.96 7.36 3.80
N THR A 3 28.70 7.24 4.88
CA THR A 3 28.79 6.01 5.66
C THR A 3 27.45 5.79 6.33
N GLU A 4 26.68 4.79 5.88
CA GLU A 4 25.55 4.26 6.64
C GLU A 4 26.10 3.72 7.96
N THR A 5 25.83 4.44 9.05
CA THR A 5 26.09 3.96 10.40
C THR A 5 25.19 2.73 10.62
N PRO A 6 25.73 1.56 11.03
CA PRO A 6 24.90 0.41 11.30
C PRO A 6 23.97 0.74 12.46
N VAL A 7 22.66 0.57 12.27
CA VAL A 7 21.68 0.70 13.35
C VAL A 7 21.93 -0.45 14.35
N PRO A 8 22.07 -0.19 15.66
CA PRO A 8 22.33 -1.24 16.64
C PRO A 8 21.19 -2.26 16.67
N GLU A 9 21.51 -3.57 16.70
CA GLU A 9 20.55 -4.70 16.73
C GLU A 9 19.63 -4.74 17.98
N SER A 10 19.67 -3.74 18.86
CA SER A 10 19.08 -3.79 20.21
C SER A 10 18.02 -2.74 20.51
N GLU A 11 17.51 -1.97 19.54
CA GLU A 11 16.38 -1.06 19.76
C GLU A 11 15.06 -1.67 19.26
N PRO A 12 13.98 -1.63 20.06
CA PRO A 12 12.68 -2.15 19.66
C PRO A 12 12.21 -1.45 18.38
N SER A 13 11.86 -2.23 17.37
CA SER A 13 11.38 -1.75 16.08
C SER A 13 9.98 -2.30 15.78
N LEU A 14 9.10 -1.45 15.29
CA LEU A 14 7.80 -1.85 14.76
C LEU A 14 7.93 -2.06 13.25
N TYR A 15 7.64 -3.26 12.77
CA TYR A 15 7.58 -3.54 11.34
C TYR A 15 6.13 -3.43 10.86
N TYR A 16 5.86 -2.46 9.98
CA TYR A 16 4.61 -2.40 9.25
C TYR A 16 4.79 -3.06 7.89
N VAL A 17 4.26 -4.26 7.73
CA VAL A 17 4.26 -4.98 6.45
C VAL A 17 2.97 -4.67 5.71
N GLY A 18 3.07 -3.99 4.57
CA GLY A 18 1.91 -3.52 3.80
C GLY A 18 2.15 -3.53 2.30
N ASP A 19 1.08 -3.39 1.53
CA ASP A 19 1.14 -3.32 0.06
C ASP A 19 0.23 -2.17 -0.41
N PRO A 20 0.69 -1.31 -1.35
CA PRO A 20 -0.10 -0.15 -1.80
C PRO A 20 -1.47 -0.52 -2.40
N MET A 21 -1.62 -1.76 -2.86
CA MET A 21 -2.85 -2.28 -3.47
C MET A 21 -3.67 -3.18 -2.51
N CYS A 22 -3.26 -3.28 -1.24
CA CYS A 22 -4.04 -3.97 -0.21
C CYS A 22 -5.17 -3.09 0.32
N SER A 23 -6.42 -3.48 0.09
CA SER A 23 -7.59 -2.72 0.54
C SER A 23 -7.66 -2.60 2.07
N TRP A 24 -7.23 -3.63 2.80
CA TRP A 24 -7.15 -3.55 4.26
C TRP A 24 -6.05 -2.61 4.74
N CYS A 25 -4.92 -2.50 4.03
CA CYS A 25 -3.90 -1.49 4.33
C CYS A 25 -4.42 -0.06 4.07
N TRP A 26 -5.30 0.12 3.08
CA TRP A 26 -6.00 1.39 2.85
C TRP A 26 -6.96 1.72 3.99
N GLY A 27 -7.83 0.79 4.37
CA GLY A 27 -8.75 0.99 5.50
C GLY A 27 -8.05 1.15 6.85
N PHE A 28 -6.85 0.62 7.01
CA PHE A 28 -6.04 0.74 8.23
C PHE A 28 -5.26 2.06 8.31
N ALA A 29 -5.19 2.86 7.24
CA ALA A 29 -4.35 4.06 7.20
C ALA A 29 -4.56 5.04 8.38
N PRO A 30 -5.80 5.33 8.84
CA PRO A 30 -6.01 6.20 10.00
C PRO A 30 -5.46 5.61 11.31
N VAL A 31 -5.51 4.29 11.46
CA VAL A 31 -4.96 3.61 12.65
C VAL A 31 -3.43 3.59 12.60
N LEU A 32 -2.85 3.35 11.42
CA LEU A 32 -1.40 3.43 11.24
C LEU A 32 -0.88 4.82 11.59
N GLU A 33 -1.54 5.89 11.12
CA GLU A 33 -1.18 7.28 11.44
C GLU A 33 -1.24 7.57 12.95
N ALA A 34 -2.29 7.07 13.63
CA ALA A 34 -2.40 7.18 15.08
C ALA A 34 -1.24 6.44 15.78
N VAL A 35 -0.92 5.22 15.36
CA VAL A 35 0.20 4.45 15.91
C VAL A 35 1.54 5.17 15.68
N GLU A 36 1.80 5.63 14.46
CA GLU A 36 3.01 6.38 14.10
C GLU A 36 3.18 7.63 14.96
N THR A 37 2.08 8.35 15.23
CA THR A 37 2.06 9.54 16.08
C THR A 37 2.40 9.20 17.53
N GLU A 38 1.76 8.17 18.10
CA GLU A 38 1.94 7.78 19.50
C GLU A 38 3.35 7.26 19.83
N ILE A 39 4.00 6.60 18.86
CA ILE A 39 5.33 6.02 19.04
C ILE A 39 6.47 6.91 18.54
N ALA A 40 6.16 8.07 17.95
CA ALA A 40 7.13 8.98 17.35
C ALA A 40 8.26 9.33 18.32
N GLY A 41 9.51 9.16 17.86
CA GLY A 41 10.72 9.42 18.66
C GLY A 41 11.00 8.42 19.77
N ARG A 42 10.18 7.37 19.92
CA ARG A 42 10.34 6.32 20.96
C ARG A 42 10.65 4.95 20.37
N ILE A 43 10.00 4.59 19.27
CA ILE A 43 10.15 3.29 18.58
C ILE A 43 10.37 3.58 17.10
N ALA A 44 11.39 2.97 16.52
CA ALA A 44 11.61 3.05 15.07
C ALA A 44 10.53 2.24 14.35
N ILE A 45 9.83 2.86 13.40
CA ILE A 45 8.94 2.15 12.48
C ILE A 45 9.68 1.83 11.18
N ARG A 46 9.53 0.60 10.70
CA ARG A 46 10.09 0.10 9.43
C ARG A 46 8.95 -0.35 8.53
N HIS A 47 8.73 0.36 7.43
CA HIS A 47 7.76 -0.03 6.41
C HIS A 47 8.39 -1.10 5.50
N VAL A 48 7.69 -2.20 5.30
CA VAL A 48 8.12 -3.32 4.45
C VAL A 48 7.05 -3.56 3.41
N MET A 49 7.44 -3.54 2.13
CA MET A 49 6.54 -3.87 1.03
C MET A 49 6.28 -5.39 1.02
N GLY A 50 5.04 -5.79 1.30
CA GLY A 50 4.64 -7.20 1.46
C GLY A 50 4.52 -7.97 0.15
N GLY A 51 4.25 -7.30 -0.97
CA GLY A 51 4.19 -7.92 -2.30
C GLY A 51 3.07 -8.96 -2.43
N LEU A 52 1.83 -8.49 -2.53
CA LEU A 52 0.64 -9.35 -2.59
C LEU A 52 0.49 -10.18 -3.88
N ALA A 53 1.00 -9.71 -5.02
CA ALA A 53 0.96 -10.47 -6.27
C ALA A 53 2.15 -10.15 -7.18
N PRO A 54 2.71 -11.17 -7.86
CA PRO A 54 3.87 -11.03 -8.73
C PRO A 54 3.60 -10.15 -9.97
N ASP A 55 4.66 -9.85 -10.72
CA ASP A 55 4.55 -9.19 -12.02
C ASP A 55 3.68 -10.01 -12.99
N SER A 56 2.72 -9.36 -13.63
CA SER A 56 1.85 -9.97 -14.64
C SER A 56 1.24 -8.89 -15.52
N ASP A 57 1.23 -9.13 -16.83
CA ASP A 57 0.55 -8.31 -17.83
C ASP A 57 -0.85 -8.84 -18.16
N GLU A 58 -1.21 -10.01 -17.62
CA GLU A 58 -2.51 -10.64 -17.88
C GLU A 58 -3.65 -9.87 -17.21
N PRO A 59 -4.77 -9.62 -17.93
CA PRO A 59 -5.98 -9.08 -17.33
C PRO A 59 -6.44 -9.93 -16.14
N MET A 60 -6.88 -9.26 -15.09
CA MET A 60 -7.37 -9.94 -13.89
C MET A 60 -8.60 -10.80 -14.21
N PRO A 61 -8.59 -12.10 -13.90
CA PRO A 61 -9.75 -12.97 -14.10
C PRO A 61 -10.99 -12.47 -13.36
N GLU A 62 -12.18 -12.69 -13.94
CA GLU A 62 -13.44 -12.17 -13.40
C GLU A 62 -13.72 -12.65 -11.96
N GLU A 63 -13.39 -13.90 -11.63
CA GLU A 63 -13.50 -14.42 -10.25
C GLU A 63 -12.64 -13.59 -9.27
N THR A 64 -11.42 -13.23 -9.68
CA THR A 64 -10.53 -12.40 -8.85
C THR A 64 -11.03 -10.96 -8.75
N ARG A 65 -11.60 -10.40 -9.83
CA ARG A 65 -12.24 -9.07 -9.82
C ARG A 65 -13.38 -9.04 -8.81
N GLN A 66 -14.27 -10.04 -8.83
CA GLN A 66 -15.39 -10.17 -7.90
C GLN A 66 -14.92 -10.30 -6.46
N TYR A 67 -13.92 -11.14 -6.20
CA TYR A 67 -13.33 -11.31 -4.87
C TYR A 67 -12.77 -10.00 -4.31
N ILE A 68 -11.96 -9.27 -5.10
CA ILE A 68 -11.36 -8.01 -4.63
C ILE A 68 -12.44 -6.92 -4.45
N ARG A 69 -13.43 -6.86 -5.33
CA ARG A 69 -14.57 -5.94 -5.19
C ARG A 69 -15.36 -6.20 -3.91
N GLN A 70 -15.59 -7.46 -3.55
CA GLN A 70 -16.22 -7.83 -2.27
C GLN A 70 -15.33 -7.47 -1.08
N ALA A 71 -14.00 -7.65 -1.20
CA ALA A 71 -13.07 -7.22 -0.16
C ALA A 71 -13.11 -5.70 0.07
N TRP A 72 -13.24 -4.88 -1.00
CA TRP A 72 -13.43 -3.43 -0.86
C TRP A 72 -14.72 -3.10 -0.11
N GLN A 73 -15.82 -3.79 -0.40
CA GLN A 73 -17.10 -3.59 0.30
C GLN A 73 -16.98 -3.89 1.79
N ALA A 74 -16.33 -5.01 2.14
CA ALA A 74 -16.09 -5.39 3.53
C ALA A 74 -15.22 -4.35 4.26
N VAL A 75 -14.14 -3.87 3.62
CA VAL A 75 -13.28 -2.83 4.19
C VAL A 75 -14.07 -1.54 4.41
N ALA A 76 -14.84 -1.08 3.42
CA ALA A 76 -15.66 0.12 3.55
C ALA A 76 -16.65 0.01 4.73
N GLN A 77 -17.31 -1.14 4.86
CA GLN A 77 -18.26 -1.39 5.95
C GLN A 77 -17.60 -1.39 7.33
N VAL A 78 -16.40 -1.98 7.46
CA VAL A 78 -15.72 -2.14 8.76
C VAL A 78 -14.97 -0.87 9.17
N THR A 79 -14.33 -0.20 8.21
CA THR A 79 -13.38 0.89 8.49
C THR A 79 -13.93 2.28 8.17
N GLY A 80 -15.01 2.37 7.38
CA GLY A 80 -15.52 3.64 6.84
C GLY A 80 -14.67 4.20 5.69
N ALA A 81 -13.69 3.46 5.18
CA ALA A 81 -12.84 3.90 4.08
C ALA A 81 -13.66 4.13 2.80
N GLU A 82 -13.35 5.23 2.11
CA GLU A 82 -13.97 5.58 0.83
C GLU A 82 -13.32 4.83 -0.33
N PHE A 83 -14.14 4.50 -1.33
CA PHE A 83 -13.73 3.87 -2.56
C PHE A 83 -14.48 4.48 -3.75
N ASN A 84 -13.76 4.74 -4.82
CA ASN A 84 -14.29 5.08 -6.12
C ASN A 84 -14.49 3.77 -6.92
N TRP A 85 -15.76 3.41 -7.12
CA TRP A 85 -16.14 2.17 -7.80
C TRP A 85 -15.96 2.23 -9.32
N ASP A 86 -15.78 3.42 -9.91
CA ASP A 86 -15.53 3.61 -11.34
C ASP A 86 -14.27 2.86 -11.79
N PHE A 87 -13.33 2.57 -10.88
CA PHE A 87 -12.16 1.75 -11.17
C PHE A 87 -12.52 0.44 -11.91
N TRP A 88 -13.61 -0.22 -11.49
CA TRP A 88 -14.00 -1.52 -12.05
C TRP A 88 -14.54 -1.42 -13.48
N GLU A 89 -14.97 -0.23 -13.90
CA GLU A 89 -15.56 0.04 -15.21
C GLU A 89 -14.56 0.75 -16.16
N LEU A 90 -13.73 1.64 -15.60
CA LEU A 90 -12.81 2.50 -16.36
C LEU A 90 -11.42 1.89 -16.55
N CYS A 91 -11.03 0.91 -15.73
CA CYS A 91 -9.71 0.28 -15.81
C CYS A 91 -9.78 -1.18 -16.27
N GLU A 92 -8.69 -1.64 -16.87
CA GLU A 92 -8.39 -3.06 -17.08
C GLU A 92 -7.41 -3.54 -15.98
N PRO A 93 -7.90 -3.92 -14.78
CA PRO A 93 -7.07 -4.31 -13.66
C PRO A 93 -6.21 -5.53 -13.98
N ARG A 94 -4.99 -5.53 -13.43
CA ARG A 94 -4.10 -6.69 -13.41
C ARG A 94 -3.88 -7.13 -11.98
N ARG A 95 -3.74 -8.45 -11.76
CA ARG A 95 -3.37 -8.96 -10.43
C ARG A 95 -1.85 -8.89 -10.26
N SER A 96 -1.32 -7.67 -10.20
CA SER A 96 0.12 -7.42 -10.10
C SER A 96 0.43 -6.23 -9.19
N THR A 97 1.04 -6.48 -8.03
CA THR A 97 1.32 -5.42 -7.04
C THR A 97 2.80 -5.08 -6.91
N TYR A 98 3.68 -5.94 -7.42
CA TYR A 98 5.13 -5.71 -7.40
C TYR A 98 5.55 -4.40 -8.07
N PRO A 99 4.94 -3.93 -9.19
CA PRO A 99 5.28 -2.63 -9.77
C PRO A 99 5.03 -1.47 -8.80
N ALA A 100 3.86 -1.45 -8.15
CA ALA A 100 3.50 -0.44 -7.15
C ALA A 100 4.45 -0.49 -5.93
N CYS A 101 4.78 -1.67 -5.43
CA CYS A 101 5.78 -1.85 -4.36
C CYS A 101 7.15 -1.30 -4.79
N ARG A 102 7.61 -1.60 -6.00
CA ARG A 102 8.86 -1.07 -6.55
C ARG A 102 8.83 0.46 -6.70
N ALA A 103 7.71 1.04 -7.09
CA ALA A 103 7.54 2.50 -7.14
C ALA A 103 7.71 3.15 -5.76
N VAL A 104 7.15 2.55 -4.71
CA VAL A 104 7.33 3.02 -3.33
C VAL A 104 8.81 2.92 -2.92
N LEU A 105 9.46 1.79 -3.16
CA LEU A 105 10.88 1.60 -2.83
C LEU A 105 11.77 2.59 -3.60
N ALA A 106 11.51 2.82 -4.89
CA ALA A 106 12.24 3.78 -5.70
C ALA A 106 12.05 5.23 -5.23
N ALA A 107 10.85 5.57 -4.75
CA ALA A 107 10.61 6.87 -4.12
C ALA A 107 11.27 6.98 -2.74
N ASP A 108 11.38 5.87 -2.00
CA ASP A 108 12.03 5.83 -0.69
C ASP A 108 13.53 6.13 -0.79
N LEU A 109 14.19 5.65 -1.85
CA LEU A 109 15.58 6.04 -2.18
C LEU A 109 15.76 7.56 -2.37
N GLN A 110 14.67 8.30 -2.56
CA GLN A 110 14.63 9.76 -2.72
C GLN A 110 13.99 10.47 -1.51
N GLY A 111 13.75 9.75 -0.40
CA GLY A 111 13.10 10.28 0.80
C GLY A 111 11.59 10.50 0.68
N ALA A 112 10.94 9.88 -0.31
CA ALA A 112 9.53 10.08 -0.66
C ALA A 112 8.67 8.80 -0.58
N GLY A 113 9.16 7.72 0.03
CA GLY A 113 8.47 6.41 0.11
C GLY A 113 7.04 6.51 0.67
N PRO A 114 6.84 7.06 1.88
CA PRO A 114 5.49 7.20 2.46
C PRO A 114 4.56 8.09 1.63
N ALA A 115 5.11 9.13 0.98
CA ALA A 115 4.33 9.99 0.10
C ALA A 115 3.86 9.24 -1.15
N MET A 116 4.75 8.45 -1.77
CA MET A 116 4.42 7.61 -2.92
C MET A 116 3.42 6.52 -2.57
N TYR A 117 3.57 5.86 -1.41
CA TYR A 117 2.63 4.84 -0.93
C TYR A 117 1.20 5.41 -0.86
N ARG A 118 1.04 6.57 -0.20
CA ARG A 118 -0.26 7.26 -0.12
C ARG A 118 -0.76 7.74 -1.49
N ALA A 119 0.12 8.20 -2.36
CA ALA A 119 -0.26 8.65 -3.70
C ALA A 119 -0.83 7.50 -4.54
N ILE A 120 -0.19 6.33 -4.51
CA ILE A 120 -0.66 5.11 -5.20
C ILE A 120 -2.01 4.66 -4.63
N GLN A 121 -2.16 4.61 -3.30
CA GLN A 121 -3.43 4.27 -2.67
C GLN A 121 -4.55 5.23 -3.12
N ARG A 122 -4.31 6.54 -3.11
CA ARG A 122 -5.30 7.52 -3.59
C ARG A 122 -5.61 7.37 -5.08
N ALA A 123 -4.59 7.12 -5.90
CA ALA A 123 -4.76 6.89 -7.33
C ALA A 123 -5.68 5.67 -7.58
N TYR A 124 -5.43 4.59 -6.85
CA TYR A 124 -6.18 3.34 -6.98
C TYR A 124 -7.60 3.46 -6.41
N TYR A 125 -7.72 3.83 -5.13
CA TYR A 125 -8.98 3.76 -4.39
C TYR A 125 -9.89 4.97 -4.59
N LEU A 126 -9.38 6.13 -5.00
CA LEU A 126 -10.19 7.35 -5.11
C LEU A 126 -10.24 7.95 -6.52
N GLN A 127 -9.25 7.68 -7.36
CA GLN A 127 -9.10 8.32 -8.68
C GLN A 127 -9.37 7.39 -9.86
N ALA A 128 -9.73 6.12 -9.61
CA ALA A 128 -9.95 5.12 -10.65
C ALA A 128 -8.77 5.01 -11.64
N ARG A 129 -7.54 4.94 -11.10
CA ARG A 129 -6.31 4.73 -11.88
C ARG A 129 -5.71 3.37 -11.55
N ASN A 130 -5.19 2.68 -12.56
CA ASN A 130 -4.57 1.37 -12.37
C ASN A 130 -3.15 1.53 -11.78
N PRO A 131 -2.90 1.05 -10.56
CA PRO A 131 -1.58 1.14 -9.91
C PRO A 131 -0.53 0.15 -10.46
N SER A 132 -0.95 -0.76 -11.34
CA SER A 132 -0.05 -1.69 -12.03
C SER A 132 0.51 -1.12 -13.34
N ASP A 133 0.08 0.06 -13.77
CA ASP A 133 0.57 0.79 -14.96
C ASP A 133 1.83 1.62 -14.68
#